data_AF-A0A327TVZ0-F1
#
_entry.id   AF-A0A327TVZ0-F1
#
_cell.length_a   1.000
_cell.length_b   1.000
_cell.length_c   1.000
_cell.angle_alpha   90.00
_cell.angle_beta   90.00
_cell.angle_gamma   90.00
#
_symmetry.space_group_name_H-M   'P 1'
#
loop_
_entity.id
_entity.type
_entity.pdbx_description
1 polymer ?
#
loop_
_entity_poly.entity_id
_entity_poly.type
_entity_poly.pdbx_seq_one_letter_code
_entity_poly.pdbx_strand_id
1 'polypeptide(L)'
;MSAVTEGDMSPWATAIHQLVQWVGNGRTLTTTGQLRVADGLELVQLLGTGDDPHGGAGGQRRLSSSRNLPVLQGLLTGALEAGLLRTQRGRLIPVKKYAQQAATAEGVRRLLVANAHRSAQAALAPEAAPPDLGRVRLAALWAELARNRETPLVASELASMLWNTSAPGNGAIEQTQASGVRADERIEFDEVVSWVLLDYAHLGLVAMNADQTLVQLTPTGSREYDECLAPTAEASSS
;
A
#
# COMPACT_ATOMS: atom_id res chain seq x y z
N MET A 1 -20.90 -11.24 -18.41
CA MET A 1 -19.49 -11.70 -18.50
C MET A 1 -18.79 -10.76 -19.46
N SER A 2 -18.26 -9.66 -18.92
CA SER A 2 -17.51 -8.67 -19.71
C SER A 2 -16.03 -9.01 -19.63
N ALA A 3 -15.39 -8.92 -20.79
CA ALA A 3 -14.01 -9.28 -21.06
C ALA A 3 -13.04 -8.64 -20.05
N VAL A 4 -12.14 -9.48 -19.53
CA VAL A 4 -10.91 -9.08 -18.85
C VAL A 4 -10.02 -8.43 -19.90
N THR A 5 -9.89 -7.10 -19.87
CA THR A 5 -8.94 -6.37 -20.70
C THR A 5 -7.52 -6.50 -20.14
N GLU A 6 -6.64 -7.00 -20.99
CA GLU A 6 -5.21 -6.72 -21.06
C GLU A 6 -4.83 -5.36 -20.42
N GLY A 7 -4.00 -5.38 -19.36
CA GLY A 7 -3.11 -4.26 -19.06
C GLY A 7 -3.64 -3.04 -18.29
N ASP A 8 -4.70 -3.15 -17.49
CA ASP A 8 -5.16 -2.00 -16.69
C ASP A 8 -4.16 -1.66 -15.56
N MET A 9 -3.34 -0.65 -15.84
CA MET A 9 -2.50 0.07 -14.89
C MET A 9 -3.32 0.47 -13.65
N SER A 10 -2.75 0.30 -12.44
CA SER A 10 -3.43 0.70 -11.20
C SER A 10 -3.97 2.13 -11.30
N PRO A 11 -5.27 2.37 -11.06
CA PRO A 11 -5.85 3.72 -11.03
C PRO A 11 -5.11 4.63 -10.06
N TRP A 12 -4.63 4.06 -8.94
CA TRP A 12 -3.85 4.76 -7.94
C TRP A 12 -2.48 5.20 -8.48
N ALA A 13 -1.76 4.31 -9.16
CA ALA A 13 -0.48 4.64 -9.79
C ALA A 13 -0.64 5.71 -10.88
N THR A 14 -1.73 5.65 -11.65
CA THR A 14 -2.06 6.65 -12.67
C THR A 14 -2.37 8.00 -12.04
N ALA A 15 -3.19 8.04 -10.97
CA ALA A 15 -3.49 9.26 -10.25
C ALA A 15 -2.24 9.87 -9.59
N ILE A 16 -1.38 9.06 -8.99
CA ILE A 16 -0.11 9.54 -8.40
C ILE A 16 0.84 10.05 -9.50
N HIS A 17 0.89 9.41 -10.66
CA HIS A 17 1.67 9.92 -11.79
C HIS A 17 1.18 11.30 -12.23
N GLN A 18 -0.14 11.48 -12.41
CA GLN A 18 -0.73 12.78 -12.73
C GLN A 18 -0.48 13.83 -11.64
N LEU A 19 -0.57 13.44 -10.36
CA LEU A 19 -0.23 14.31 -9.23
C LEU A 19 1.22 14.79 -9.32
N VAL A 20 2.18 13.89 -9.58
CA VAL A 20 3.60 14.26 -9.73
C VAL A 20 3.81 15.22 -10.91
N GLN A 21 3.12 14.99 -12.03
CA GLN A 21 3.16 15.92 -13.18
C GLN A 21 2.55 17.28 -12.83
N TRP A 22 1.42 17.30 -12.13
CA TRP A 22 0.75 18.53 -11.69
C TRP A 22 1.61 19.35 -10.72
N VAL A 23 2.36 18.69 -9.82
CA VAL A 23 3.30 19.39 -8.93
C VAL A 23 4.38 20.11 -9.74
N GLY A 24 4.86 19.52 -10.84
CA GLY A 24 5.84 20.12 -11.75
C GLY A 24 7.09 20.61 -11.01
N ASN A 25 7.42 21.90 -11.16
CA ASN A 25 8.58 22.51 -10.48
C ASN A 25 8.36 22.80 -8.98
N GLY A 26 7.20 22.41 -8.43
CA GLY A 26 6.88 22.49 -7.02
C GLY A 26 5.74 23.43 -6.69
N ARG A 27 4.95 23.07 -5.67
CA ARG A 27 3.74 23.76 -5.24
C ARG A 27 3.91 24.31 -3.83
N THR A 28 3.35 25.49 -3.58
CA THR A 28 3.47 26.15 -2.27
C THR A 28 2.46 25.55 -1.30
N LEU A 29 2.92 25.17 -0.12
CA LEU A 29 2.07 24.70 0.97
C LEU A 29 1.64 25.87 1.85
N THR A 30 0.56 25.66 2.61
CA THR A 30 0.17 26.55 3.70
C THR A 30 1.23 26.52 4.81
N THR A 31 1.11 27.44 5.77
CA THR A 31 1.94 27.46 6.99
C THR A 31 1.82 26.16 7.80
N THR A 32 0.66 25.49 7.73
CA THR A 32 0.40 24.19 8.36
C THR A 32 0.88 23.00 7.52
N GLY A 33 1.61 23.24 6.42
CA GLY A 33 2.15 22.19 5.55
C GLY A 33 1.11 21.50 4.67
N GLN A 34 -0.08 22.08 4.52
CA GLN A 34 -1.17 21.52 3.72
C GLN A 34 -1.19 22.11 2.31
N LEU A 35 -1.82 21.42 1.36
CA LEU A 35 -2.17 22.06 0.09
C LEU A 35 -3.14 23.21 0.34
N ARG A 36 -3.08 24.26 -0.48
CA ARG A 36 -4.12 25.29 -0.48
C ARG A 36 -5.46 24.63 -0.83
N VAL A 37 -6.56 25.16 -0.28
CA VAL A 37 -7.90 24.63 -0.57
C VAL A 37 -8.19 24.65 -2.08
N ALA A 38 -7.80 25.71 -2.79
CA ALA A 38 -7.94 25.80 -4.23
C ALA A 38 -7.17 24.69 -4.97
N ASP A 39 -5.91 24.47 -4.60
CA ASP A 39 -5.07 23.40 -5.16
C ASP A 39 -5.67 22.00 -4.88
N GLY A 40 -6.22 21.79 -3.67
CA GLY A 40 -6.88 20.55 -3.31
C GLY A 40 -8.13 20.29 -4.16
N LEU A 41 -8.98 21.30 -4.35
CA LEU A 41 -10.18 21.19 -5.20
C LEU A 41 -9.82 20.97 -6.68
N GLU A 42 -8.77 21.64 -7.17
CA GLU A 42 -8.24 21.41 -8.52
C GLU A 42 -7.82 19.94 -8.70
N LEU A 43 -7.07 19.39 -7.73
CA LEU A 43 -6.62 18.00 -7.76
C LEU A 43 -7.76 16.99 -7.65
N VAL A 44 -8.81 17.26 -6.85
CA VAL A 44 -9.99 16.38 -6.78
C VAL A 44 -10.64 16.24 -8.15
N GLN A 45 -10.78 17.35 -8.88
CA GLN A 45 -11.34 17.34 -10.24
C GLN A 45 -10.39 16.66 -11.23
N LEU A 46 -9.10 17.00 -11.18
CA LEU A 46 -8.10 16.47 -12.12
C LEU A 46 -7.93 14.96 -11.99
N LEU A 47 -7.84 14.46 -10.75
CA LEU A 47 -7.56 13.06 -10.45
C LEU A 47 -8.84 12.23 -10.32
N GLY A 48 -10.01 12.88 -10.33
CA GLY A 48 -11.30 12.21 -10.19
C GLY A 48 -11.47 11.47 -8.87
N THR A 49 -10.94 12.01 -7.76
CA THR A 49 -10.91 11.30 -6.46
C THR A 49 -12.29 11.10 -5.84
N GLY A 50 -13.29 11.86 -6.28
CA GLY A 50 -14.66 11.80 -5.75
C GLY A 50 -14.81 12.38 -4.34
N ASP A 51 -13.76 13.01 -3.79
CA ASP A 51 -13.85 13.69 -2.50
C ASP A 51 -14.88 14.82 -2.54
N ASP A 52 -15.67 14.96 -1.48
CA ASP A 52 -16.71 15.99 -1.40
C ASP A 52 -16.10 17.39 -1.18
N PRO A 53 -16.22 18.32 -2.14
CA PRO A 53 -15.73 19.68 -2.01
C PRO A 53 -16.54 20.52 -0.99
N HIS A 54 -17.63 19.98 -0.44
CA HIS A 54 -18.50 20.60 0.56
C HIS A 54 -18.43 19.92 1.95
N GLY A 55 -17.41 19.08 2.18
CA GLY A 55 -17.00 18.69 3.53
C GLY A 55 -17.94 17.76 4.30
N GLY A 56 -18.77 16.96 3.62
CA GLY A 56 -19.51 15.85 4.22
C GLY A 56 -21.04 15.92 4.07
N ALA A 57 -21.68 14.79 4.41
CA ALA A 57 -23.11 14.51 4.24
C ALA A 57 -24.00 15.67 4.73
N GLY A 58 -24.48 16.48 3.79
CA GLY A 58 -25.36 17.62 4.09
C GLY A 58 -25.08 18.89 3.27
N GLY A 59 -23.96 18.96 2.53
CA GLY A 59 -23.77 19.89 1.40
C GLY A 59 -23.77 21.40 1.72
N GLN A 60 -23.70 21.81 3.00
CA GLN A 60 -23.80 23.22 3.38
C GLN A 60 -22.52 23.85 3.95
N ARG A 61 -21.43 23.11 4.15
CA ARG A 61 -20.20 23.67 4.74
C ARG A 61 -19.10 23.83 3.69
N ARG A 62 -18.52 25.03 3.60
CA ARG A 62 -17.36 25.25 2.75
C ARG A 62 -16.17 24.43 3.26
N LEU A 63 -15.45 23.76 2.35
CA LEU A 63 -14.20 23.08 2.67
C LEU A 63 -13.19 24.06 3.30
N SER A 64 -12.82 23.79 4.55
CA SER A 64 -11.91 24.63 5.33
C SER A 64 -10.44 24.25 5.19
N SER A 65 -10.17 23.02 4.75
CA SER A 65 -8.81 22.47 4.61
C SER A 65 -8.78 21.33 3.60
N SER A 66 -7.70 21.26 2.82
CA SER A 66 -7.43 20.13 1.91
C SER A 66 -7.21 18.80 2.66
N ARG A 67 -6.90 18.85 3.97
CA ARG A 67 -6.81 17.65 4.83
C ARG A 67 -8.13 16.88 4.92
N ASN A 68 -9.26 17.54 4.67
CA ASN A 68 -10.58 16.92 4.73
C ASN A 68 -10.97 16.22 3.41
N LEU A 69 -10.02 16.04 2.49
CA LEU A 69 -10.18 15.32 1.23
C LEU A 69 -9.45 13.96 1.35
N PRO A 70 -10.08 12.93 1.96
CA PRO A 70 -9.39 11.72 2.39
C PRO A 70 -8.72 10.95 1.25
N VAL A 71 -9.36 10.84 0.08
CA VAL A 71 -8.79 10.10 -1.06
C VAL A 71 -7.57 10.85 -1.59
N LEU A 72 -7.67 12.17 -1.75
CA LEU A 72 -6.52 13.00 -2.12
C LEU A 72 -5.37 12.92 -1.09
N GLN A 73 -5.66 12.90 0.21
CA GLN A 73 -4.62 12.75 1.23
C GLN A 73 -3.93 11.38 1.12
N GLY A 74 -4.67 10.30 0.84
CA GLY A 74 -4.08 9.00 0.58
C GLY A 74 -3.08 9.02 -0.59
N LEU A 75 -3.45 9.65 -1.70
CA LEU A 75 -2.57 9.79 -2.87
C LEU A 75 -1.29 10.59 -2.55
N LEU A 76 -1.42 11.69 -1.79
CA LEU A 76 -0.30 12.51 -1.35
C LEU A 76 0.64 11.74 -0.42
N THR A 77 0.09 11.06 0.59
CA THR A 77 0.86 10.24 1.53
C THR A 77 1.60 9.13 0.79
N GLY A 78 0.94 8.39 -0.08
CA GLY A 78 1.58 7.34 -0.89
C GLY A 78 2.71 7.89 -1.77
N ALA A 79 2.53 9.07 -2.37
CA ALA A 79 3.58 9.71 -3.16
C ALA A 79 4.79 10.18 -2.31
N LEU A 80 4.55 10.67 -1.09
CA LEU A 80 5.59 11.10 -0.16
C LEU A 80 6.37 9.90 0.39
N GLU A 81 5.69 8.84 0.81
CA GLU A 81 6.30 7.64 1.37
C GLU A 81 7.09 6.86 0.33
N ALA A 82 6.59 6.76 -0.90
CA ALA A 82 7.34 6.19 -2.02
C ALA A 82 8.52 7.08 -2.48
N GLY A 83 8.66 8.28 -1.88
CA GLY A 83 9.74 9.21 -2.19
C GLY A 83 9.63 9.84 -3.57
N LEU A 84 8.44 9.85 -4.18
CA LEU A 84 8.18 10.53 -5.45
C LEU A 84 8.10 12.04 -5.24
N LEU A 85 7.50 12.44 -4.13
CA LEU A 85 7.39 13.83 -3.68
C LEU A 85 8.11 14.00 -2.34
N ARG A 86 8.44 15.24 -1.99
CA ARG A 86 8.87 15.61 -0.64
C ARG A 86 8.46 17.03 -0.32
N THR A 87 8.39 17.33 0.97
CA THR A 87 8.24 18.71 1.46
C THR A 87 9.61 19.33 1.69
N GLN A 88 9.84 20.53 1.14
CA GLN A 88 11.07 21.28 1.32
C GLN A 88 10.76 22.78 1.37
N ARG A 89 11.15 23.45 2.46
CA ARG A 89 10.98 24.90 2.65
C ARG A 89 9.55 25.39 2.36
N GLY A 90 8.55 24.70 2.91
CA GLY A 90 7.13 25.05 2.72
C GLY A 90 6.59 24.78 1.31
N ARG A 91 7.27 23.94 0.51
CA ARG A 91 6.83 23.55 -0.82
C ARG A 91 6.80 22.03 -0.97
N LEU A 92 5.82 21.54 -1.72
CA LEU A 92 5.78 20.17 -2.23
C LEU A 92 6.54 20.11 -3.54
N ILE A 93 7.56 19.26 -3.65
CA ILE A 93 8.42 19.17 -4.83
C ILE A 93 8.68 17.71 -5.23
N PRO A 94 8.92 17.41 -6.52
CA PRO A 94 9.34 16.07 -6.93
C PRO A 94 10.76 15.76 -6.47
N VAL A 95 11.02 14.48 -6.19
CA VAL A 95 12.34 13.99 -5.81
C VAL A 95 13.16 13.66 -7.05
N LYS A 96 14.27 14.40 -7.24
CA LYS A 96 15.15 14.24 -8.42
C LYS A 96 15.67 12.83 -8.62
N LYS A 97 15.92 12.09 -7.53
CA LYS A 97 16.45 10.71 -7.55
C LYS A 97 15.60 9.78 -8.42
N TYR A 98 14.29 9.99 -8.47
CA TYR A 98 13.34 9.11 -9.14
C TYR A 98 12.68 9.77 -10.36
N ALA A 99 13.20 10.91 -10.82
CA ALA A 99 12.56 11.69 -11.89
C ALA A 99 12.38 10.91 -13.19
N GLN A 100 13.34 10.05 -13.55
CA GLN A 100 13.26 9.23 -14.76
C GLN A 100 12.18 8.16 -14.64
N GLN A 101 12.10 7.45 -13.51
CA GLN A 101 11.03 6.47 -13.29
C GLN A 101 9.66 7.15 -13.17
N ALA A 102 9.58 8.29 -12.49
CA ALA A 102 8.36 9.05 -12.32
C ALA A 102 7.84 9.71 -13.60
N ALA A 103 8.60 9.64 -14.71
CA ALA A 103 8.16 10.13 -16.01
C ALA A 103 7.02 9.28 -16.59
N THR A 104 6.89 8.01 -16.19
CA THR A 104 5.83 7.11 -16.66
C THR A 104 4.99 6.59 -15.51
N ALA A 105 3.71 6.30 -15.76
CA ALA A 105 2.84 5.70 -14.76
C ALA A 105 3.35 4.32 -14.29
N GLU A 106 4.01 3.56 -15.17
CA GLU A 106 4.60 2.27 -14.81
C GLU A 106 5.81 2.40 -13.89
N GLY A 107 6.68 3.39 -14.12
CA GLY A 107 7.77 3.65 -13.20
C GLY A 107 7.29 4.14 -11.83
N VAL A 108 6.20 4.92 -11.79
CA VAL A 108 5.49 5.27 -10.54
C VAL A 108 4.94 4.03 -9.85
N ARG A 109 4.23 3.14 -10.57
CA ARG A 109 3.70 1.88 -10.01
C ARG A 109 4.82 1.06 -9.37
N ARG A 110 5.95 0.86 -10.06
CA ARG A 110 7.10 0.11 -9.53
C ARG A 110 7.66 0.70 -8.24
N LEU A 111 7.73 2.04 -8.16
CA LEU A 111 8.19 2.71 -6.94
C LEU A 111 7.20 2.55 -5.78
N LEU A 112 5.90 2.62 -6.05
CA LEU A 112 4.86 2.38 -5.06
C LEU A 112 4.86 0.93 -4.57
N VAL A 113 4.98 -0.05 -5.47
CA VAL A 113 5.07 -1.48 -5.12
C VAL A 113 6.32 -1.76 -4.29
N ALA A 114 7.48 -1.24 -4.70
CA ALA A 114 8.71 -1.38 -3.92
C ALA A 114 8.59 -0.73 -2.53
N ASN A 115 7.83 0.37 -2.40
CA ASN A 115 7.53 0.96 -1.11
C ASN A 115 6.62 0.07 -0.26
N ALA A 116 5.51 -0.40 -0.83
CA ALA A 116 4.56 -1.29 -0.17
C ALA A 116 5.23 -2.59 0.33
N HIS A 117 6.16 -3.17 -0.43
CA HIS A 117 6.96 -4.31 0.05
C HIS A 117 7.80 -3.97 1.28
N ARG A 118 8.51 -2.83 1.29
CA ARG A 118 9.30 -2.42 2.46
C ARG A 118 8.42 -2.14 3.68
N SER A 119 7.30 -1.44 3.49
CA SER A 119 6.33 -1.15 4.55
C SER A 119 5.72 -2.44 5.10
N ALA A 120 5.30 -3.36 4.23
CA ALA A 120 4.76 -4.66 4.64
C ALA A 120 5.80 -5.51 5.39
N GLN A 121 7.06 -5.53 4.96
CA GLN A 121 8.13 -6.22 5.69
C GLN A 121 8.29 -5.65 7.10
N ALA A 122 8.31 -4.33 7.25
CA ALA A 122 8.41 -3.69 8.56
C ALA A 122 7.19 -4.00 9.44
N ALA A 123 5.98 -3.93 8.87
CA ALA A 123 4.74 -4.11 9.61
C ALA A 123 4.50 -5.58 10.04
N LEU A 124 4.88 -6.55 9.21
CA LEU A 124 4.68 -7.98 9.50
C LEU A 124 5.65 -8.53 10.56
N ALA A 125 6.57 -7.71 11.07
CA ALA A 125 7.46 -8.03 12.18
C ALA A 125 7.05 -7.25 13.45
N PRO A 126 6.63 -7.91 14.56
CA PRO A 126 6.39 -7.20 15.81
C PRO A 126 7.69 -6.58 16.37
N GLU A 127 7.57 -5.60 17.25
CA GLU A 127 8.69 -4.75 17.71
C GLU A 127 9.85 -5.52 18.36
N ALA A 128 9.58 -6.69 18.95
CA ALA A 128 10.56 -7.59 19.55
C ALA A 128 11.01 -8.75 18.63
N ALA A 129 10.58 -8.78 17.37
CA ALA A 129 10.83 -9.89 16.46
C ALA A 129 12.27 -9.94 15.94
N PRO A 130 12.72 -11.13 15.48
CA PRO A 130 13.94 -11.26 14.68
C PRO A 130 13.90 -10.35 13.44
N PRO A 131 15.05 -9.79 13.02
CA PRO A 131 15.13 -8.79 11.95
C PRO A 131 14.62 -9.29 10.59
N ASP A 132 14.61 -10.61 10.36
CA ASP A 132 14.18 -11.21 9.09
C ASP A 132 12.72 -11.70 9.10
N LEU A 133 12.02 -11.69 10.24
CA LEU A 133 10.69 -12.31 10.36
C LEU A 133 9.67 -11.69 9.39
N GLY A 134 9.69 -10.37 9.25
CA GLY A 134 8.81 -9.66 8.32
C GLY A 134 9.05 -10.02 6.86
N ARG A 135 10.32 -10.24 6.47
CA ARG A 135 10.69 -10.72 5.13
C ARG A 135 10.19 -12.14 4.88
N VAL A 136 10.36 -13.03 5.86
CA VAL A 136 9.89 -14.43 5.78
C VAL A 136 8.37 -14.48 5.67
N ARG A 137 7.65 -13.74 6.52
CA ARG A 137 6.19 -13.64 6.48
C ARG A 137 5.70 -13.05 5.17
N LEU A 138 6.34 -11.99 4.67
CA LEU A 138 5.97 -11.44 3.37
C LEU A 138 6.17 -12.47 2.25
N ALA A 139 7.28 -13.20 2.24
CA ALA A 139 7.49 -14.27 1.26
C ALA A 139 6.42 -15.37 1.36
N ALA A 140 6.05 -15.77 2.57
CA ALA A 140 4.99 -16.75 2.81
C ALA A 140 3.61 -16.26 2.32
N LEU A 141 3.27 -14.98 2.54
CA LEU A 141 2.04 -14.36 2.04
C LEU A 141 1.95 -14.48 0.52
N TRP A 142 3.01 -14.05 -0.17
CA TRP A 142 3.07 -14.06 -1.62
C TRP A 142 3.08 -15.47 -2.20
N ALA A 143 3.80 -16.41 -1.58
CA ALA A 143 3.77 -17.81 -1.98
C ALA A 143 2.36 -18.41 -1.84
N GLU A 144 1.63 -18.08 -0.77
CA GLU A 144 0.27 -18.59 -0.57
C GLU A 144 -0.72 -18.02 -1.59
N LEU A 145 -0.66 -16.71 -1.85
CA LEU A 145 -1.44 -16.07 -2.91
C LEU A 145 -1.11 -16.66 -4.29
N ALA A 146 0.17 -16.92 -4.57
CA ALA A 146 0.64 -17.49 -5.82
C ALA A 146 0.29 -18.96 -6.00
N ARG A 147 0.13 -19.74 -4.91
CA ARG A 147 -0.39 -21.12 -4.96
C ARG A 147 -1.88 -21.17 -5.26
N ASN A 148 -2.63 -20.17 -4.81
CA ASN A 148 -4.09 -20.11 -4.92
C ASN A 148 -4.56 -19.06 -5.93
N ARG A 149 -3.86 -18.85 -7.07
CA ARG A 149 -4.19 -17.77 -8.03
C ARG A 149 -5.64 -17.79 -8.50
N GLU A 150 -6.20 -18.99 -8.65
CA GLU A 150 -7.56 -19.21 -9.16
C GLU A 150 -8.63 -19.22 -8.05
N THR A 151 -8.25 -19.17 -6.78
CA THR A 151 -9.18 -19.32 -5.64
C THR A 151 -9.01 -18.18 -4.64
N PRO A 152 -10.08 -17.42 -4.33
CA PRO A 152 -10.03 -16.42 -3.26
C PRO A 152 -9.69 -17.06 -1.91
N LEU A 153 -8.79 -16.43 -1.17
CA LEU A 153 -8.40 -16.82 0.19
C LEU A 153 -9.06 -15.92 1.22
N VAL A 154 -9.32 -16.45 2.42
CA VAL A 154 -9.83 -15.65 3.54
C VAL A 154 -8.69 -14.89 4.20
N ALA A 155 -8.82 -13.57 4.34
CA ALA A 155 -7.79 -12.70 4.91
C ALA A 155 -7.39 -13.09 6.34
N SER A 156 -8.35 -13.49 7.18
CA SER A 156 -8.07 -13.97 8.56
C SER A 156 -7.33 -15.31 8.60
N GLU A 157 -7.55 -16.18 7.61
CA GLU A 157 -6.82 -17.45 7.48
C GLU A 157 -5.38 -17.19 7.03
N LEU A 158 -5.17 -16.26 6.11
CA LEU A 158 -3.84 -15.78 5.74
C LEU A 158 -3.11 -15.20 6.96
N ALA A 159 -3.75 -14.34 7.75
CA ALA A 159 -3.16 -13.80 8.97
C ALA A 159 -2.84 -14.92 9.99
N SER A 160 -3.69 -15.96 10.05
CA SER A 160 -3.45 -17.18 10.86
C SER A 160 -2.19 -17.91 10.44
N MET A 161 -2.03 -18.13 9.14
CA MET A 161 -0.85 -18.76 8.58
C MET A 161 0.43 -17.93 8.82
N LEU A 162 0.37 -16.62 8.59
CA LEU A 162 1.52 -15.72 8.73
C LEU A 162 2.01 -15.60 10.17
N TRP A 163 1.10 -15.50 11.13
CA TRP A 163 1.46 -15.47 12.54
C TRP A 163 2.23 -16.71 12.99
N ASN A 164 1.79 -17.87 12.51
CA ASN A 164 2.41 -19.16 12.78
C ASN A 164 3.70 -19.40 11.96
N THR A 165 4.04 -18.50 11.04
CA THR A 165 5.30 -18.55 10.30
C THR A 165 6.44 -18.14 11.21
N SER A 166 7.35 -19.06 11.49
CA SER A 166 8.58 -18.82 12.25
C SER A 166 9.75 -18.45 11.33
N ALA A 167 10.64 -17.57 11.78
CA ALA A 167 11.93 -17.40 11.12
C ALA A 167 12.78 -18.68 11.26
N PRO A 168 13.52 -19.12 10.23
CA PRO A 168 14.42 -20.26 10.34
C PRO A 168 15.45 -20.02 11.45
N GLY A 169 15.53 -20.95 12.42
CA GLY A 169 16.51 -20.93 13.51
C GLY A 169 15.98 -20.72 14.94
N ASN A 170 14.68 -20.42 15.14
CA ASN A 170 14.15 -20.02 16.45
C ASN A 170 13.19 -21.01 17.14
N GLY A 171 13.23 -22.29 16.78
CA GLY A 171 12.28 -23.31 17.25
C GLY A 171 12.24 -23.60 18.77
N ALA A 172 12.91 -22.85 19.64
CA ALA A 172 13.09 -23.21 21.05
C ALA A 172 12.80 -22.12 22.09
N ILE A 173 12.49 -20.87 21.73
CA ILE A 173 12.29 -19.81 22.74
C ILE A 173 11.11 -18.94 22.33
N GLU A 174 9.90 -19.28 22.80
CA GLU A 174 8.75 -18.38 23.04
C GLU A 174 7.45 -19.19 23.15
N GLN A 175 7.28 -19.92 24.26
CA GLN A 175 5.98 -20.49 24.64
C GLN A 175 5.49 -20.02 26.01
N THR A 176 6.03 -18.91 26.52
CA THR A 176 5.67 -18.43 27.86
C THR A 176 5.34 -16.94 27.86
N GLN A 177 4.34 -16.55 27.07
CA GLN A 177 3.60 -15.31 27.32
C GLN A 177 2.16 -15.67 27.70
N ALA A 178 1.66 -15.03 28.76
CA ALA A 178 0.33 -15.26 29.30
C ALA A 178 -0.72 -15.12 28.18
N SER A 179 -1.61 -16.12 28.05
CA SER A 179 -2.53 -16.29 26.92
C SER A 179 -3.36 -15.05 26.53
N GLY A 180 -3.56 -14.09 27.43
CA GLY A 180 -4.24 -12.82 27.13
C GLY A 180 -3.42 -11.88 26.25
N VAL A 181 -2.13 -11.67 26.56
CA VAL A 181 -1.25 -10.76 25.79
C VAL A 181 -1.09 -11.24 24.35
N ARG A 182 -0.92 -12.56 24.18
CA ARG A 182 -0.80 -13.19 22.86
C ARG A 182 -2.08 -13.10 22.03
N ALA A 183 -3.25 -12.96 22.67
CA ALA A 183 -4.52 -12.79 21.97
C ALA A 183 -4.71 -11.34 21.47
N ASP A 184 -4.32 -10.36 22.27
CA ASP A 184 -4.37 -8.94 21.89
C ASP A 184 -3.37 -8.64 20.76
N GLU A 185 -2.11 -9.09 20.88
CA GLU A 185 -1.09 -8.98 19.81
C GLU A 185 -1.54 -9.66 18.52
N ARG A 186 -2.32 -10.73 18.66
CA ARG A 186 -2.85 -11.47 17.52
C ARG A 186 -3.94 -10.67 16.78
N ILE A 187 -4.81 -9.97 17.51
CA ILE A 187 -5.83 -9.08 16.93
C ILE A 187 -5.13 -7.93 16.19
N GLU A 188 -4.15 -7.29 16.83
CA GLU A 188 -3.34 -6.23 16.18
C GLU A 188 -2.65 -6.74 14.91
N PHE A 189 -2.12 -7.97 14.93
CA PHE A 189 -1.50 -8.57 13.75
C PHE A 189 -2.50 -8.83 12.61
N ASP A 190 -3.72 -9.27 12.91
CA ASP A 190 -4.76 -9.49 11.89
C ASP A 190 -5.16 -8.16 11.22
N GLU A 191 -5.22 -7.07 11.99
CA GLU A 191 -5.41 -5.73 11.43
C GLU A 191 -4.23 -5.36 10.51
N VAL A 192 -2.98 -5.55 10.95
CA VAL A 192 -1.78 -5.28 10.13
C VAL A 192 -1.82 -6.03 8.81
N VAL A 193 -2.18 -7.32 8.80
CA VAL A 193 -2.29 -8.10 7.56
C VAL A 193 -3.37 -7.51 6.65
N SER A 194 -4.51 -7.10 7.22
CA SER A 194 -5.60 -6.47 6.47
C SER A 194 -5.15 -5.16 5.81
N TRP A 195 -4.39 -4.32 6.53
CA TRP A 195 -3.80 -3.09 5.98
C TRP A 195 -2.82 -3.38 4.83
N VAL A 196 -1.95 -4.38 4.99
CA VAL A 196 -1.00 -4.79 3.94
C VAL A 196 -1.73 -5.26 2.68
N LEU A 197 -2.79 -6.06 2.84
CA LEU A 197 -3.60 -6.54 1.71
C LEU A 197 -4.34 -5.39 1.02
N LEU A 198 -4.87 -4.43 1.78
CA LEU A 198 -5.53 -3.24 1.24
C LEU A 198 -4.56 -2.37 0.44
N ASP A 199 -3.33 -2.17 0.93
CA ASP A 199 -2.29 -1.46 0.19
C ASP A 199 -1.96 -2.16 -1.14
N TYR A 200 -1.84 -3.49 -1.13
CA TYR A 200 -1.65 -4.25 -2.37
C TYR A 200 -2.87 -4.20 -3.29
N ALA A 201 -4.08 -4.09 -2.74
CA ALA A 201 -5.30 -3.92 -3.53
C ALA A 201 -5.35 -2.56 -4.24
N HIS A 202 -4.97 -1.47 -3.56
CA HIS A 202 -4.85 -0.15 -4.18
C HIS A 202 -3.83 -0.13 -5.33
N LEU A 203 -2.75 -0.92 -5.21
CA LEU A 203 -1.74 -1.09 -6.25
C LEU A 203 -2.16 -2.07 -7.35
N GLY A 204 -3.35 -2.67 -7.26
CA GLY A 204 -3.90 -3.61 -8.23
C GLY A 204 -3.18 -4.96 -8.24
N LEU A 205 -2.42 -5.29 -7.19
CA LEU A 205 -1.71 -6.56 -7.09
C LEU A 205 -2.61 -7.69 -6.58
N VAL A 206 -3.54 -7.35 -5.70
CA VAL A 206 -4.59 -8.27 -5.24
C VAL A 206 -5.96 -7.63 -5.49
N ALA A 207 -6.99 -8.46 -5.65
CA ALA A 207 -8.38 -8.03 -5.62
C ALA A 207 -8.95 -8.42 -4.26
N MET A 208 -9.76 -7.54 -3.68
CA MET A 208 -10.52 -7.81 -2.45
C MET A 208 -12.01 -7.64 -2.72
N ASN A 209 -12.83 -8.45 -2.07
CA ASN A 209 -14.28 -8.25 -2.08
C ASN A 209 -14.68 -7.03 -1.22
N ALA A 210 -15.95 -6.62 -1.30
CA ALA A 210 -16.42 -5.37 -0.70
C ALA A 210 -16.31 -5.34 0.84
N ASP A 211 -16.37 -6.49 1.50
CA ASP A 211 -16.21 -6.63 2.96
C ASP A 211 -14.74 -6.84 3.38
N GLN A 212 -13.81 -6.88 2.42
CA GLN A 212 -12.37 -7.06 2.63
C GLN A 212 -11.98 -8.38 3.31
N THR A 213 -12.85 -9.39 3.29
CA THR A 213 -12.58 -10.70 3.90
C THR A 213 -11.98 -11.70 2.94
N LEU A 214 -12.20 -11.55 1.63
CA LEU A 214 -11.66 -12.42 0.59
C LEU A 214 -10.66 -11.66 -0.26
N VAL A 215 -9.52 -12.30 -0.50
CA VAL A 215 -8.42 -11.75 -1.31
C VAL A 215 -8.01 -12.74 -2.39
N GLN A 216 -7.72 -12.24 -3.59
CA GLN A 216 -7.24 -13.04 -4.70
C GLN A 216 -6.11 -12.32 -5.43
N LEU A 217 -5.13 -13.08 -5.92
CA LEU A 217 -4.04 -12.52 -6.71
C LEU A 217 -4.57 -12.07 -8.09
N THR A 218 -4.23 -10.84 -8.51
CA THR A 218 -4.58 -10.37 -9.85
C THR A 218 -3.57 -10.85 -10.90
N PRO A 219 -3.85 -10.72 -12.21
CA PRO A 219 -2.83 -10.92 -13.24
C PRO A 219 -1.62 -9.99 -13.08
N THR A 220 -1.80 -8.78 -12.55
CA THR A 220 -0.69 -7.85 -12.27
C THR A 220 0.13 -8.31 -11.08
N GLY A 221 -0.51 -8.75 -9.99
CA GLY A 221 0.20 -9.34 -8.84
C GLY A 221 0.92 -10.64 -9.19
N SER A 222 0.33 -11.45 -10.07
CA SER A 222 0.95 -12.67 -10.60
C SER A 222 2.27 -12.37 -11.28
N ARG A 223 2.29 -11.39 -12.19
CA ARG A 223 3.52 -10.95 -12.86
C ARG A 223 4.54 -10.39 -11.88
N GLU A 224 4.11 -9.58 -10.91
CA GLU A 224 5.00 -9.05 -9.87
C GLU A 224 5.67 -10.17 -9.07
N TYR A 225 4.90 -11.20 -8.70
CA TYR A 225 5.45 -12.37 -8.02
C TYR A 225 6.48 -13.10 -8.89
N ASP A 226 6.13 -13.40 -10.13
CA ASP A 226 6.96 -14.20 -11.04
C ASP A 226 8.27 -13.46 -11.41
N GLU A 227 8.21 -12.14 -11.65
CA GLU A 227 9.35 -11.32 -12.06
C GLU A 227 10.28 -10.93 -10.90
N CYS A 228 9.73 -10.67 -9.70
CA CYS A 228 10.48 -10.02 -8.61
C CYS A 228 10.62 -10.85 -7.34
N LEU A 229 9.71 -11.79 -7.05
CA LEU A 229 9.65 -12.46 -5.74
C LEU A 229 9.94 -13.97 -5.82
N ALA A 230 9.50 -14.66 -6.86
CA ALA A 230 9.73 -16.10 -7.07
C ALA A 230 11.22 -16.51 -7.03
N PRO A 231 12.16 -15.78 -7.67
CA PRO A 231 13.59 -16.13 -7.63
C PRO A 231 14.20 -16.05 -6.23
N THR A 232 13.59 -15.28 -5.32
CA THR A 232 14.10 -15.06 -3.95
C THR A 232 13.54 -16.10 -2.96
N ALA A 233 12.33 -16.61 -3.23
CA ALA A 233 11.67 -17.61 -2.41
C ALA A 233 12.38 -18.98 -2.50
N GLU A 234 12.75 -19.42 -3.71
CA GLU A 234 13.43 -20.70 -3.92
C GLU A 234 14.84 -20.75 -3.29
N ALA A 235 15.55 -19.62 -3.30
CA ALA A 235 16.87 -19.49 -2.68
C ALA A 235 16.87 -19.49 -1.15
N SER A 236 15.71 -19.25 -0.51
CA SER A 236 15.57 -19.25 0.95
C SER A 236 15.09 -20.61 1.51
N SER A 237 14.77 -21.55 0.63
CA SER A 237 14.34 -22.93 0.95
C SER A 237 15.43 -23.99 0.73
N SER A 238 16.66 -23.57 0.41
CA SER A 238 17.84 -24.45 0.26
C SER A 238 18.83 -24.30 1.41
#